data_AF-A0AAN9YWB9-F1
#
_entry.id   AF-A0AAN9YWB9-F1
#
_cell.length_a   1.000
_cell.length_b   1.000
_cell.length_c   1.000
_cell.angle_alpha   90.00
_cell.angle_beta   90.00
_cell.angle_gamma   90.00
#
_symmetry.space_group_name_H-M   'P 1'
#
loop_
_entity.id
_entity.type
_entity.pdbx_description
1 polymer ?
#
loop_
_entity_poly.entity_id
_entity_poly.type
_entity_poly.pdbx_seq_one_letter_code
_entity_poly.pdbx_strand_id
1 'polypeptide(L)'
;MSIQEGDLEYAKRLLDDDEFLATHVRERLSQSREWVVRLLRVLKYISAGKATSSEFAQLYLDAIANGVDVKGEHAEFVETVKQMQPTDAISYLTQVLDAIKEGDWTLGLNSWADEREEAAAFFTDTLANMKDLQAKAEDEGHVLRSTYSRQSKVLRTTVIAQKVQLSQDTAALTDKDKAFTDLIDRLVAHLQEGLYCERAEDMLFSEIWLYDSRTPYKDVFIPRPRAVVERALSRPHDYLGCSCCKGGETQMAPTLPTTAILYQLYLETGSLVNVADLWSAYVAIVGGENEEGLDERPALVLFYRGLAELRAMGFVKPSRKKADHIAKLAWKGL
;
A
#
# COMPACT_ATOMS: atom_id res chain seq x y z
N MET A 1 -12.82 15.80 -17.88
CA MET A 1 -14.28 16.00 -17.97
C MET A 1 -14.67 17.03 -19.04
N SER A 2 -14.17 18.27 -19.04
CA SER A 2 -14.69 19.32 -19.96
C SER A 2 -14.35 19.19 -21.46
N ILE A 3 -13.23 18.55 -21.84
CA ILE A 3 -12.92 18.31 -23.27
C ILE A 3 -13.74 17.14 -23.83
N GLN A 4 -14.06 16.14 -22.99
CA GLN A 4 -14.91 15.01 -23.39
C GLN A 4 -16.39 15.39 -23.50
N GLU A 5 -16.82 16.44 -22.79
CA GLU A 5 -18.16 17.03 -22.87
C GLU A 5 -18.31 18.05 -24.02
N GLY A 6 -17.22 18.37 -24.73
CA GLY A 6 -17.24 19.25 -25.90
C GLY A 6 -17.24 20.75 -25.60
N ASP A 7 -17.06 21.15 -24.34
CA ASP A 7 -17.05 22.56 -23.95
C ASP A 7 -15.63 23.15 -23.98
N LEU A 8 -15.22 23.52 -25.21
CA LEU A 8 -13.94 24.19 -25.48
C LEU A 8 -13.86 25.57 -24.83
N GLU A 9 -14.99 26.25 -24.63
CA GLU A 9 -15.02 27.57 -24.02
C GLU A 9 -14.70 27.49 -22.53
N TYR A 10 -15.27 26.49 -21.84
CA TYR A 10 -14.95 26.19 -20.45
C TYR A 10 -13.46 25.83 -20.25
N ALA A 11 -12.92 24.95 -21.10
CA ALA A 11 -11.52 24.56 -21.02
C ALA A 11 -10.57 25.74 -21.26
N LYS A 12 -10.92 26.64 -22.20
CA LYS A 12 -10.15 27.85 -22.47
C LYS A 12 -10.16 28.81 -21.27
N ARG A 13 -11.33 29.00 -20.63
CA ARG A 13 -11.44 29.83 -19.43
C ARG A 13 -10.61 29.30 -18.26
N LEU A 14 -10.52 27.98 -18.09
CA LEU A 14 -9.63 27.41 -17.06
C LEU A 14 -8.14 27.70 -17.28
N LEU A 15 -7.71 27.95 -18.52
CA LEU A 15 -6.31 28.22 -18.87
C LEU A 15 -5.98 29.72 -18.91
N ASP A 16 -6.93 30.55 -19.38
CA ASP A 16 -6.71 31.97 -19.66
C ASP A 16 -7.21 32.91 -18.54
N ASP A 17 -8.10 32.46 -17.65
CA ASP A 17 -8.73 33.27 -16.60
C ASP A 17 -8.41 32.73 -15.19
N ASP A 18 -7.47 33.40 -14.51
CA ASP A 18 -7.01 33.04 -13.17
C ASP A 18 -8.12 33.12 -12.10
N GLU A 19 -9.07 34.06 -12.23
CA GLU A 19 -10.16 34.22 -11.26
C GLU A 19 -11.16 33.06 -11.39
N PHE A 20 -11.44 32.66 -12.63
CA PHE A 20 -12.24 31.48 -12.93
C PHE A 20 -11.59 30.20 -12.40
N LEU A 21 -10.29 30.02 -12.67
CA LEU A 21 -9.53 28.87 -12.14
C LEU A 21 -9.55 28.83 -10.61
N ALA A 22 -9.31 29.96 -9.94
CA ALA A 22 -9.31 30.03 -8.48
C ALA A 22 -10.69 29.67 -7.89
N THR A 23 -11.77 30.10 -8.53
CA THR A 23 -13.14 29.73 -8.14
C THR A 23 -13.37 28.24 -8.31
N HIS A 24 -12.98 27.68 -9.47
CA HIS A 24 -13.11 26.26 -9.73
C HIS A 24 -12.33 25.39 -8.75
N VAL A 25 -11.09 25.78 -8.41
CA VAL A 25 -10.27 25.08 -7.41
C VAL A 25 -10.96 25.08 -6.03
N ARG A 26 -11.55 26.20 -5.59
CA ARG A 26 -12.28 26.25 -4.31
C ARG A 26 -13.48 25.32 -4.28
N GLU A 27 -14.24 25.26 -5.37
CA GLU A 27 -15.38 24.33 -5.50
C GLU A 27 -14.91 22.87 -5.42
N ARG A 28 -13.83 22.52 -6.14
CA ARG A 28 -13.25 21.17 -6.09
C ARG A 28 -12.68 20.81 -4.71
N LEU A 29 -12.10 21.78 -3.99
CA LEU A 29 -11.66 21.57 -2.61
C LEU A 29 -12.83 21.39 -1.63
N SER A 30 -14.00 21.97 -1.90
CA SER A 30 -15.22 21.65 -1.13
C SER A 30 -15.64 20.20 -1.39
N GLN A 31 -15.66 19.79 -2.65
CA GLN A 31 -16.01 18.42 -3.04
C GLN A 31 -15.03 17.38 -2.48
N SER A 32 -13.73 17.69 -2.40
CA SER A 32 -12.77 16.79 -1.78
C SER A 32 -13.02 16.61 -0.28
N ARG A 33 -13.44 17.66 0.43
CA ARG A 33 -13.85 17.54 1.84
C ARG A 33 -15.10 16.69 2.00
N GLU A 34 -16.10 16.88 1.14
CA GLU A 34 -17.31 16.05 1.12
C GLU A 34 -16.97 14.58 0.83
N TRP A 35 -16.05 14.32 -0.09
CA TRP A 35 -15.54 12.98 -0.37
C TRP A 35 -14.83 12.36 0.84
N VAL A 36 -13.97 13.11 1.55
CA VAL A 36 -13.31 12.62 2.78
C VAL A 36 -14.35 12.25 3.82
N VAL A 37 -15.35 13.11 4.05
CA VAL A 37 -16.44 12.83 5.00
C VAL A 37 -17.22 11.58 4.57
N ARG A 38 -17.54 11.43 3.28
CA ARG A 38 -18.21 10.24 2.75
C ARG A 38 -17.36 8.98 2.95
N LEU A 39 -16.07 9.03 2.65
CA LEU A 39 -15.14 7.92 2.84
C LEU A 39 -15.11 7.47 4.30
N LEU A 40 -14.95 8.40 5.24
CA LEU A 40 -14.90 8.08 6.66
C LEU A 40 -16.23 7.47 7.15
N ARG A 41 -17.37 7.97 6.67
CA ARG A 41 -18.69 7.37 6.96
C ARG A 41 -18.78 5.94 6.41
N VAL A 42 -18.37 5.70 5.16
CA VAL A 42 -18.32 4.35 4.56
C VAL A 42 -17.44 3.40 5.37
N LEU A 43 -16.25 3.85 5.75
CA LEU A 43 -15.34 3.07 6.60
C LEU A 43 -15.94 2.79 7.99
N LYS A 44 -16.77 3.70 8.53
CA LYS A 44 -17.50 3.43 9.78
C LYS A 44 -18.51 2.30 9.63
N TYR A 45 -19.27 2.26 8.53
CA TYR A 45 -20.16 1.12 8.27
C TYR A 45 -19.40 -0.20 8.12
N ILE A 46 -18.21 -0.19 7.51
CA ILE A 46 -17.39 -1.40 7.33
C ILE A 46 -16.74 -1.85 8.64
N SER A 47 -16.21 -0.90 9.41
CA SER A 47 -15.54 -1.16 10.70
C SER A 47 -16.50 -1.43 11.86
N ALA A 48 -17.80 -1.20 11.67
CA ALA A 48 -18.81 -1.48 12.70
C ALA A 48 -18.88 -2.99 12.96
N GLY A 49 -19.03 -3.35 14.23
CA GLY A 49 -19.03 -4.74 14.70
C GLY A 49 -17.70 -5.45 14.52
N LYS A 50 -17.73 -6.78 14.47
CA LYS A 50 -16.57 -7.63 14.17
C LYS A 50 -16.51 -8.00 12.68
N ALA A 51 -17.08 -7.15 11.81
CA ALA A 51 -17.22 -7.46 10.39
C ALA A 51 -15.86 -7.50 9.67
N THR A 52 -14.88 -6.72 10.14
CA THR A 52 -13.50 -6.73 9.64
C THR A 52 -12.52 -6.91 10.79
N SER A 53 -11.49 -7.74 10.62
CA SER A 53 -10.40 -7.91 11.59
C SER A 53 -9.29 -6.86 11.47
N SER A 54 -9.30 -6.09 10.39
CA SER A 54 -8.28 -5.10 10.06
C SER A 54 -8.38 -3.85 10.94
N GLU A 55 -7.22 -3.28 11.29
CA GLU A 55 -7.14 -1.99 11.99
C GLU A 55 -7.68 -0.87 11.09
N PHE A 56 -8.40 0.10 11.67
CA PHE A 56 -9.00 1.21 10.94
C PHE A 56 -8.00 1.97 10.07
N ALA A 57 -6.75 2.16 10.54
CA ALA A 57 -5.71 2.83 9.78
C ALA A 57 -5.35 2.10 8.48
N GLN A 58 -5.34 0.77 8.49
CA GLN A 58 -5.07 -0.02 7.29
C GLN A 58 -6.23 0.06 6.29
N LEU A 59 -7.47 -0.06 6.79
CA LEU A 59 -8.68 0.11 5.97
C LEU A 59 -8.73 1.50 5.33
N TYR A 60 -8.36 2.54 6.07
CA TYR A 60 -8.30 3.90 5.56
C TYR A 60 -7.26 4.08 4.46
N LEU A 61 -6.04 3.55 4.64
CA LEU A 61 -4.98 3.64 3.64
C LEU A 61 -5.33 2.87 2.36
N ASP A 62 -5.93 1.68 2.51
CA ASP A 62 -6.39 0.87 1.38
C ASP A 62 -7.52 1.59 0.61
N ALA A 63 -8.50 2.12 1.33
CA ALA A 63 -9.63 2.82 0.74
C ALA A 63 -9.24 4.14 0.05
N ILE A 64 -8.20 4.84 0.50
CA ILE A 64 -7.65 6.00 -0.22
C ILE A 64 -7.03 5.56 -1.56
N ALA A 65 -6.25 4.48 -1.55
CA ALA A 65 -5.50 4.02 -2.70
C ALA A 65 -6.41 3.38 -3.77
N ASN A 66 -7.32 2.50 -3.34
CA ASN A 66 -8.12 1.63 -4.19
C ASN A 66 -9.61 2.01 -4.25
N GLY A 67 -10.05 2.94 -3.39
CA GLY A 67 -11.46 3.29 -3.26
C GLY A 67 -12.20 2.26 -2.41
N VAL A 68 -13.53 2.37 -2.37
CA VAL A 68 -14.38 1.39 -1.70
C VAL A 68 -15.48 0.96 -2.65
N ASP A 69 -15.51 -0.34 -2.96
CA ASP A 69 -16.60 -1.00 -3.66
C ASP A 69 -16.93 -2.34 -3.00
N VAL A 70 -18.11 -2.38 -2.37
CA VAL A 70 -18.65 -3.53 -1.65
C VAL A 70 -19.22 -4.60 -2.60
N LYS A 71 -19.41 -4.29 -3.89
CA LYS A 71 -19.80 -5.27 -4.92
C LYS A 71 -18.60 -6.00 -5.52
N GLY A 72 -17.45 -5.33 -5.58
CA GLY A 72 -16.19 -5.86 -6.11
C GLY A 72 -15.20 -6.23 -5.01
N GLU A 73 -14.23 -5.34 -4.79
CA GLU A 73 -13.04 -5.60 -3.97
C GLU A 73 -13.36 -5.91 -2.51
N HIS A 74 -14.45 -5.35 -1.97
CA HIS A 74 -14.88 -5.54 -0.59
C HIS A 74 -16.04 -6.55 -0.46
N ALA A 75 -16.20 -7.48 -1.40
CA ALA A 75 -17.26 -8.49 -1.35
C ALA A 75 -17.19 -9.40 -0.10
N GLU A 76 -16.01 -9.60 0.49
CA GLU A 76 -15.85 -10.37 1.74
C GLU A 76 -16.62 -9.75 2.92
N PHE A 77 -16.70 -8.43 2.97
CA PHE A 77 -17.48 -7.72 3.98
C PHE A 77 -18.98 -8.08 3.86
N VAL A 78 -19.52 -8.11 2.64
CA VAL A 78 -20.91 -8.54 2.39
C VAL A 78 -21.15 -9.95 2.89
N GLU A 79 -20.24 -10.87 2.57
CA GLU A 79 -20.38 -12.27 2.99
C GLU A 79 -20.30 -12.42 4.51
N THR A 80 -19.52 -11.57 5.18
CA THR A 80 -19.47 -11.54 6.65
C THR A 80 -20.78 -11.04 7.24
N VAL A 81 -21.36 -9.95 6.68
CA VAL A 81 -22.68 -9.45 7.09
C VAL A 81 -23.77 -10.53 6.90
N LYS A 82 -23.77 -11.23 5.76
CA LYS A 82 -24.72 -12.34 5.51
C LYS A 82 -24.61 -13.47 6.52
N GLN A 83 -23.41 -13.74 7.01
CA GLN A 83 -23.12 -14.84 7.94
C GLN A 83 -23.26 -14.45 9.42
N MET A 84 -23.58 -13.19 9.74
CA MET A 84 -23.76 -12.73 11.12
C MET A 84 -24.87 -13.50 11.83
N GLN A 85 -24.61 -13.85 13.10
CA GLN A 85 -25.66 -14.34 13.97
C GLN A 85 -26.60 -13.18 14.36
N PRO A 86 -27.85 -13.45 14.76
CA PRO A 86 -28.81 -12.40 15.13
C PRO A 86 -28.27 -11.39 16.14
N THR A 87 -27.57 -11.86 17.17
CA THR A 87 -26.94 -11.00 18.19
C THR A 87 -25.86 -10.10 17.61
N ASP A 88 -25.06 -10.63 16.68
CA ASP A 88 -23.98 -9.87 16.02
C ASP A 88 -24.56 -8.85 15.04
N ALA A 89 -25.60 -9.21 14.30
CA ALA A 89 -26.30 -8.31 13.38
C ALA A 89 -26.99 -7.15 14.12
N ILE A 90 -27.63 -7.44 15.26
CA ILE A 90 -28.23 -6.42 16.13
C ILE A 90 -27.16 -5.49 16.72
N SER A 91 -26.04 -6.06 17.19
CA SER A 91 -24.90 -5.28 17.69
C SER A 91 -24.30 -4.38 16.60
N TYR A 92 -24.10 -4.94 15.40
CA TYR A 92 -23.63 -4.22 14.22
C TYR A 92 -24.55 -3.03 13.88
N LEU A 93 -25.85 -3.27 13.73
CA LEU A 93 -26.83 -2.23 13.41
C LEU A 93 -26.93 -1.16 14.51
N THR A 94 -26.79 -1.56 15.77
CA THR A 94 -26.76 -0.62 16.89
C THR A 94 -25.55 0.30 16.78
N GLN A 95 -24.34 -0.24 16.58
CA GLN A 95 -23.13 0.57 16.39
C GLN A 95 -23.20 1.48 15.16
N VAL A 96 -23.79 1.00 14.07
CA VAL A 96 -24.03 1.81 12.86
C VAL A 96 -24.96 2.98 13.17
N LEU A 97 -26.08 2.75 13.87
CA LEU A 97 -27.01 3.81 14.26
C LEU A 97 -26.40 4.80 15.24
N ASP A 98 -25.60 4.32 16.20
CA ASP A 98 -24.89 5.17 17.15
C ASP A 98 -23.90 6.07 16.40
N ALA A 99 -23.14 5.51 15.43
CA ALA A 99 -22.26 6.29 14.58
C ALA A 99 -23.02 7.36 13.77
N ILE A 100 -24.21 7.03 13.22
CA ILE A 100 -25.04 8.02 12.49
C ILE A 100 -25.52 9.15 13.40
N LYS A 101 -25.97 8.82 14.61
CA LYS A 101 -26.60 9.76 15.54
C LYS A 101 -25.59 10.62 16.28
N GLU A 102 -24.52 10.02 16.79
CA GLU A 102 -23.52 10.67 17.62
C GLU A 102 -22.32 11.18 16.81
N GLY A 103 -22.08 10.59 15.64
CA GLY A 103 -20.87 10.83 14.85
C GLY A 103 -19.65 10.11 15.42
N ASP A 104 -18.47 10.60 15.07
CA ASP A 104 -17.20 10.20 15.68
C ASP A 104 -16.26 11.40 15.77
N TRP A 105 -16.14 11.95 16.98
CA TRP A 105 -15.28 13.10 17.26
C TRP A 105 -13.79 12.81 17.00
N THR A 106 -13.34 11.56 17.12
CA THR A 106 -11.93 11.20 16.89
C THR A 106 -11.56 11.32 15.42
N LEU A 107 -12.55 11.18 14.53
CA LEU A 107 -12.42 11.35 13.09
C LEU A 107 -12.95 12.70 12.59
N GLY A 108 -13.40 13.58 13.50
CA GLY A 108 -14.04 14.85 13.14
C GLY A 108 -15.37 14.68 12.40
N LEU A 109 -16.04 13.54 12.56
CA LEU A 109 -17.36 13.29 11.99
C LEU A 109 -18.44 13.79 12.95
N ASN A 110 -19.21 14.79 12.53
CA ASN A 110 -20.43 15.19 13.22
C ASN A 110 -21.55 14.17 12.97
N SER A 111 -22.64 14.24 13.75
CA SER A 111 -23.89 13.54 13.44
C SER A 111 -24.32 13.75 11.99
N TRP A 112 -24.78 12.70 11.32
CA TRP A 112 -25.30 12.77 9.95
C TRP A 112 -26.69 12.16 9.81
N ALA A 113 -27.43 12.09 10.93
CA ALA A 113 -28.81 11.60 10.94
C ALA A 113 -29.71 12.42 10.01
N ASP A 114 -29.58 13.76 10.02
CA ASP A 114 -30.41 14.66 9.22
C ASP A 114 -30.04 14.61 7.71
N GLU A 115 -28.75 14.41 7.40
CA GLU A 115 -28.28 14.31 6.01
C GLU A 115 -28.65 12.97 5.34
N ARG A 116 -28.96 11.95 6.15
CA ARG A 116 -29.23 10.58 5.73
C ARG A 116 -30.47 10.03 6.43
N GLU A 117 -31.53 10.83 6.51
CA GLU A 117 -32.77 10.48 7.22
C GLU A 117 -33.35 9.13 6.74
N GLU A 118 -33.39 8.90 5.43
CA GLU A 118 -33.87 7.64 4.85
C GLU A 118 -33.04 6.42 5.30
N ALA A 119 -31.71 6.54 5.31
CA ALA A 119 -30.85 5.45 5.75
C ALA A 119 -30.96 5.24 7.28
N ALA A 120 -31.03 6.31 8.06
CA ALA A 120 -31.22 6.25 9.50
C ALA A 120 -32.56 5.58 9.86
N ALA A 121 -33.64 5.92 9.14
CA ALA A 121 -34.94 5.29 9.27
C ALA A 121 -34.88 3.80 8.89
N PHE A 122 -34.24 3.46 7.75
CA PHE A 122 -34.06 2.08 7.31
C PHE A 122 -33.32 1.22 8.35
N PHE A 123 -32.20 1.69 8.89
CA PHE A 123 -31.45 0.96 9.91
C PHE A 123 -32.24 0.84 11.22
N THR A 124 -32.99 1.87 11.59
CA THR A 124 -33.83 1.85 12.80
C THR A 124 -34.98 0.83 12.68
N ASP A 125 -35.68 0.82 11.54
CA ASP A 125 -36.74 -0.15 11.26
C ASP A 125 -36.19 -1.58 11.20
N THR A 126 -35.08 -1.78 10.50
CA THR A 126 -34.43 -3.10 10.38
C THR A 126 -33.99 -3.61 11.75
N LEU A 127 -33.41 -2.75 12.59
CA LEU A 127 -33.00 -3.12 13.96
C LEU A 127 -34.21 -3.49 14.84
N ALA A 128 -35.29 -2.72 14.77
CA ALA A 128 -36.52 -3.01 15.52
C ALA A 128 -37.11 -4.36 15.10
N ASN A 129 -37.23 -4.60 13.79
CA ASN A 129 -37.71 -5.86 13.24
C ASN A 129 -36.84 -7.05 13.64
N MET A 130 -35.50 -6.90 13.66
CA MET A 130 -34.59 -7.96 14.11
C MET A 130 -34.73 -8.27 15.61
N LYS A 131 -34.86 -7.23 16.46
CA LYS A 131 -35.07 -7.42 17.91
C LYS A 131 -36.40 -8.10 18.22
N ASP A 132 -37.47 -7.69 17.54
CA ASP A 132 -38.80 -8.31 17.69
C ASP A 132 -38.81 -9.77 17.25
N LEU A 133 -38.11 -10.09 16.16
CA LEU A 133 -37.97 -11.45 15.66
C LEU A 133 -37.17 -12.32 16.65
N GLN A 134 -36.09 -11.76 17.23
CA GLN A 134 -35.28 -12.45 18.23
C GLN A 134 -36.08 -12.74 19.49
N ALA A 135 -36.80 -11.76 20.04
CA ALA A 135 -37.62 -11.96 21.24
C ALA A 135 -38.68 -13.06 21.02
N LYS A 136 -39.39 -13.03 19.89
CA LYS A 136 -40.37 -14.06 19.53
C LYS A 136 -39.77 -15.44 19.31
N ALA A 137 -38.49 -15.53 18.96
CA ALA A 137 -37.81 -16.82 18.79
C ALA A 137 -37.34 -17.38 20.14
N GLU A 138 -36.83 -16.50 21.03
CA GLU A 138 -36.43 -16.85 22.39
C GLU A 138 -37.62 -17.32 23.24
N ASP A 139 -38.79 -16.68 23.12
CA ASP A 139 -40.03 -17.10 23.79
C ASP A 139 -40.47 -18.54 23.42
N GLU A 140 -40.10 -18.99 22.22
CA GLU A 140 -40.40 -20.34 21.72
C GLU A 140 -39.22 -21.32 21.89
N GLY A 141 -38.11 -20.87 22.50
CA GLY A 141 -36.89 -21.67 22.68
C GLY A 141 -36.15 -21.98 21.36
N HIS A 142 -36.40 -21.20 20.31
CA HIS A 142 -35.80 -21.36 18.99
C HIS A 142 -34.62 -20.39 18.78
N VAL A 143 -33.49 -20.91 18.30
CA VAL A 143 -32.34 -20.08 17.91
C VAL A 143 -32.43 -19.76 16.42
N LEU A 144 -32.66 -18.49 16.08
CA LEU A 144 -32.72 -18.02 14.70
C LEU A 144 -31.41 -18.29 13.95
N ARG A 145 -31.53 -18.74 12.70
CA ARG A 145 -30.39 -19.00 11.80
C ARG A 145 -30.68 -18.41 10.43
N SER A 146 -29.69 -17.74 9.85
CA SER A 146 -29.76 -17.38 8.42
C SER A 146 -29.48 -18.60 7.54
N THR A 147 -29.97 -18.56 6.30
CA THR A 147 -29.60 -19.52 5.23
C THR A 147 -28.08 -19.62 5.05
N TYR A 148 -27.38 -18.50 5.23
CA TYR A 148 -25.93 -18.35 5.06
C TYR A 148 -25.11 -18.86 6.27
N SER A 149 -25.74 -19.12 7.42
CA SER A 149 -25.03 -19.62 8.60
C SER A 149 -24.37 -20.97 8.31
N ARG A 150 -23.08 -21.12 8.62
CA ARG A 150 -22.34 -22.39 8.42
C ARG A 150 -22.96 -23.58 9.16
N GLN A 151 -23.81 -23.32 10.16
CA GLN A 151 -24.54 -24.32 10.94
C GLN A 151 -25.79 -24.87 10.24
N SER A 152 -26.21 -24.31 9.08
CA SER A 152 -27.34 -24.80 8.28
C SER A 152 -26.96 -26.00 7.40
N LYS A 153 -25.67 -26.27 7.21
CA LYS A 153 -25.15 -27.41 6.43
C LYS A 153 -25.00 -28.63 7.34
N VAL A 154 -26.01 -29.50 7.35
CA VAL A 154 -25.94 -30.79 8.05
C VAL A 154 -25.33 -31.82 7.10
N LEU A 155 -24.24 -32.46 7.50
CA LEU A 155 -23.64 -33.56 6.75
C LEU A 155 -24.47 -34.82 6.98
N ARG A 156 -25.15 -35.31 5.94
CA ARG A 156 -25.85 -36.60 5.97
C ARG A 156 -24.96 -37.64 5.26
N THR A 157 -24.56 -38.67 5.99
CA THR A 157 -23.89 -39.84 5.41
C THR A 157 -24.94 -40.85 4.97
N THR A 158 -25.13 -41.02 3.66
CA THR A 158 -25.92 -42.13 3.12
C THR A 158 -24.96 -43.24 2.68
N VAL A 159 -25.19 -44.46 3.18
CA VAL A 159 -24.43 -45.64 2.75
C VAL A 159 -25.22 -46.34 1.67
N ILE A 160 -24.78 -46.21 0.41
CA ILE A 160 -25.32 -46.95 -0.72
C ILE A 160 -24.20 -47.86 -1.23
N ALA A 161 -24.44 -49.18 -1.22
CA ALA A 161 -23.51 -50.20 -1.74
C ALA A 161 -22.06 -50.05 -1.23
N GLN A 162 -21.87 -50.06 0.10
CA GLN A 162 -20.55 -49.96 0.77
C GLN A 162 -19.75 -48.66 0.53
N LYS A 163 -20.33 -47.66 -0.16
CA LYS A 163 -19.72 -46.35 -0.37
C LYS A 163 -20.48 -45.31 0.47
N VAL A 164 -19.76 -44.60 1.34
CA VAL A 164 -20.31 -43.48 2.12
C VAL A 164 -20.39 -42.27 1.19
N GLN A 165 -21.60 -41.83 0.85
CA GLN A 165 -21.81 -40.55 0.19
C GLN A 165 -22.18 -39.51 1.26
N LEU A 166 -21.42 -38.41 1.30
CA LEU A 166 -21.73 -37.23 2.10
C LEU A 166 -22.58 -36.30 1.24
N SER A 167 -23.88 -36.19 1.52
CA SER A 167 -24.73 -35.13 0.96
C SER A 167 -24.88 -34.00 1.97
N GLN A 168 -24.78 -32.75 1.50
CA GLN A 168 -25.07 -31.56 2.29
C GLN A 168 -26.55 -31.24 2.09
N ASP A 169 -27.40 -31.61 3.05
CA ASP A 169 -28.79 -31.17 3.06
C ASP A 169 -28.89 -29.90 3.91
N THR A 170 -29.56 -28.87 3.40
CA THR A 170 -29.88 -27.65 4.15
C THR A 170 -30.88 -28.02 5.25
N ALA A 171 -30.59 -27.69 6.50
CA ALA A 171 -31.55 -27.86 7.60
C ALA A 171 -32.88 -27.16 7.23
N ALA A 172 -34.02 -27.78 7.56
CA ALA A 172 -35.34 -27.21 7.28
C ALA A 172 -35.48 -25.88 8.03
N LEU A 173 -35.31 -24.77 7.30
CA LEU A 173 -35.43 -23.41 7.83
C LEU A 173 -36.88 -23.16 8.25
N THR A 174 -37.07 -22.64 9.46
CA THR A 174 -38.39 -22.21 9.92
C THR A 174 -38.82 -20.95 9.17
N ASP A 175 -40.11 -20.60 9.22
CA ASP A 175 -40.58 -19.36 8.59
C ASP A 175 -39.97 -18.11 9.24
N LYS A 176 -39.57 -18.20 10.52
CA LYS A 176 -38.82 -17.14 11.21
C LYS A 176 -37.37 -17.03 10.70
N ASP A 177 -36.72 -18.14 10.39
CA ASP A 177 -35.37 -18.14 9.79
C ASP A 177 -35.38 -17.51 8.39
N LYS A 178 -36.45 -17.75 7.60
CA LYS A 178 -36.66 -17.07 6.31
C LYS A 178 -36.84 -15.57 6.51
N ALA A 179 -37.70 -15.16 7.46
CA ALA A 179 -37.90 -13.74 7.77
C ALA A 179 -36.61 -13.04 8.24
N PHE A 180 -35.77 -13.73 9.01
CA PHE A 180 -34.44 -13.22 9.38
C PHE A 180 -33.52 -13.11 8.15
N THR A 181 -33.52 -14.11 7.28
CA THR A 181 -32.75 -14.09 6.04
C THR A 181 -33.19 -12.92 5.14
N ASP A 182 -34.49 -12.69 5.00
CA ASP A 182 -35.03 -11.57 4.21
C ASP A 182 -34.63 -10.20 4.79
N LEU A 183 -34.52 -10.08 6.12
CA LEU A 183 -34.00 -8.87 6.78
C LEU A 183 -32.52 -8.65 6.46
N ILE A 184 -31.72 -9.73 6.48
CA ILE A 184 -30.29 -9.67 6.15
C ILE A 184 -30.08 -9.35 4.66
N ASP A 185 -30.87 -9.94 3.76
CA ASP A 185 -30.78 -9.67 2.33
C ASP A 185 -31.16 -8.21 2.01
N ARG A 186 -32.20 -7.67 2.67
CA ARG A 186 -32.54 -6.24 2.56
C ARG A 186 -31.43 -5.34 3.08
N LEU A 187 -30.82 -5.68 4.22
CA LEU A 187 -29.69 -4.95 4.77
C LEU A 187 -28.51 -4.94 3.79
N VAL A 188 -28.15 -6.09 3.24
CA VAL A 188 -27.06 -6.23 2.27
C VAL A 188 -27.33 -5.41 1.01
N ALA A 189 -28.55 -5.46 0.48
CA ALA A 189 -28.92 -4.66 -0.69
C ALA A 189 -28.72 -3.15 -0.43
N HIS A 190 -29.17 -2.67 0.73
CA HIS A 190 -28.99 -1.27 1.12
C HIS A 190 -27.52 -0.88 1.29
N LEU A 191 -26.71 -1.75 1.89
CA LEU A 191 -25.26 -1.52 2.03
C LEU A 191 -24.56 -1.49 0.66
N GLN A 192 -24.93 -2.38 -0.27
CA GLN A 192 -24.33 -2.42 -1.61
C GLN A 192 -24.69 -1.20 -2.48
N GLU A 193 -25.82 -0.54 -2.21
CA GLU A 193 -26.19 0.70 -2.89
C GLU A 193 -25.53 1.93 -2.25
N GLY A 194 -25.36 1.92 -0.92
CA GLY A 194 -24.85 3.07 -0.17
C GLY A 194 -23.32 3.13 0.01
N LEU A 195 -22.64 1.98 0.00
CA LEU A 195 -21.21 1.87 0.30
C LEU A 195 -20.37 1.84 -0.98
N TYR A 196 -20.16 3.03 -1.53
CA TYR A 196 -19.25 3.24 -2.64
C TYR A 196 -18.49 4.56 -2.46
N CYS A 197 -17.18 4.53 -2.70
CA CYS A 197 -16.32 5.71 -2.82
C CYS A 197 -15.29 5.48 -3.94
N GLU A 198 -15.13 6.48 -4.82
CA GLU A 198 -14.05 6.53 -5.81
C GLU A 198 -12.67 6.67 -5.14
N ARG A 199 -11.60 6.35 -5.88
CA ARG A 199 -10.22 6.50 -5.40
C ARG A 199 -9.88 7.97 -5.21
N ALA A 200 -8.99 8.27 -4.26
CA ALA A 200 -8.55 9.64 -4.04
C ALA A 200 -7.87 10.24 -5.29
N GLU A 201 -7.11 9.43 -6.01
CA GLU A 201 -6.38 9.84 -7.23
C GLU A 201 -7.30 10.13 -8.43
N ASP A 202 -8.50 9.55 -8.45
CA ASP A 202 -9.49 9.78 -9.52
C ASP A 202 -10.17 11.15 -9.38
N MET A 203 -10.06 11.79 -8.20
CA MET A 203 -10.59 13.13 -7.97
C MET A 203 -9.74 14.20 -8.67
N LEU A 204 -10.41 15.18 -9.27
CA LEU A 204 -9.73 16.33 -9.87
C LEU A 204 -8.98 17.14 -8.79
N PHE A 205 -7.73 17.48 -9.07
CA PHE A 205 -6.83 18.21 -8.15
C PHE A 205 -6.57 17.47 -6.83
N SER A 206 -6.54 16.13 -6.88
CA SER A 206 -6.17 15.29 -5.74
C SER A 206 -4.80 15.68 -5.16
N GLU A 207 -3.85 16.09 -6.00
CA GLU A 207 -2.49 16.47 -5.61
C GLU A 207 -2.40 17.72 -4.72
N ILE A 208 -3.46 18.52 -4.62
CA ILE A 208 -3.49 19.70 -3.74
C ILE A 208 -3.61 19.29 -2.26
N TRP A 209 -4.29 18.18 -1.99
CA TRP A 209 -4.63 17.75 -0.62
C TRP A 209 -4.14 16.34 -0.29
N LEU A 210 -3.83 15.53 -1.30
CA LEU A 210 -3.21 14.22 -1.17
C LEU A 210 -1.72 14.32 -1.48
N TYR A 211 -0.90 13.79 -0.58
CA TYR A 211 0.54 13.69 -0.77
C TYR A 211 0.93 12.22 -0.99
N ASP A 212 1.44 11.88 -2.18
CA ASP A 212 1.93 10.52 -2.50
C ASP A 212 3.43 10.46 -2.88
N SER A 213 4.19 11.54 -2.69
CA SER A 213 5.63 11.50 -3.01
C SER A 213 6.44 10.75 -1.93
N ARG A 214 6.45 9.42 -2.03
CA ARG A 214 7.09 8.50 -1.06
C ARG A 214 8.61 8.48 -1.14
N THR A 215 9.18 8.67 -2.33
CA THR A 215 10.63 8.52 -2.56
C THR A 215 11.46 9.52 -1.76
N PRO A 216 11.16 10.83 -1.76
CA PRO A 216 11.90 11.80 -0.96
C PRO A 216 11.86 11.48 0.54
N TYR A 217 10.71 11.01 1.05
CA TYR A 217 10.60 10.62 2.45
C TYR A 217 11.42 9.39 2.80
N LYS A 218 11.48 8.39 1.92
CA LYS A 218 12.32 7.21 2.15
C LYS A 218 13.80 7.61 2.23
N ASP A 219 14.25 8.53 1.38
CA ASP A 219 15.64 8.98 1.38
C ASP A 219 16.00 9.79 2.64
N VAL A 220 15.06 10.58 3.17
CA VAL A 220 15.26 11.40 4.39
C VAL A 220 15.12 10.57 5.68
N PHE A 221 14.05 9.78 5.81
CA PHE A 221 13.72 9.08 7.06
C PHE A 221 14.32 7.68 7.15
N ILE A 222 14.66 7.05 6.03
CA ILE A 222 15.27 5.72 5.97
C ILE A 222 16.55 5.79 5.12
N PRO A 223 17.53 6.63 5.51
CA PRO A 223 18.72 6.82 4.70
C PRO A 223 19.49 5.51 4.57
N ARG A 224 19.88 5.18 3.34
CA ARG A 224 20.69 3.99 3.00
C ARG A 224 22.08 4.41 2.51
N PRO A 225 22.90 5.10 3.34
CA PRO A 225 24.14 5.73 2.88
C PRO A 225 25.11 4.71 2.28
N ARG A 226 25.14 3.49 2.82
CA ARG A 226 25.96 2.40 2.28
C ARG A 226 25.59 2.05 0.84
N ALA A 227 24.31 1.80 0.57
CA ALA A 227 23.85 1.44 -0.78
C ALA A 227 24.12 2.57 -1.79
N VAL A 228 24.01 3.82 -1.34
CA VAL A 228 24.31 5.01 -2.15
C VAL A 228 25.81 5.08 -2.48
N VAL A 229 26.69 4.92 -1.50
CA VAL A 229 28.15 4.94 -1.74
C VAL A 229 28.58 3.78 -2.64
N GLU A 230 28.07 2.57 -2.38
CA GLU A 230 28.37 1.40 -3.21
C GLU A 230 27.86 1.60 -4.64
N ARG A 231 26.66 2.17 -4.82
CA ARG A 231 26.13 2.50 -6.16
C ARG A 231 26.98 3.57 -6.85
N ALA A 232 27.40 4.61 -6.13
CA ALA A 232 28.23 5.68 -6.69
C ALA A 232 29.61 5.16 -7.15
N LEU A 233 30.21 4.23 -6.40
CA LEU A 233 31.49 3.62 -6.76
C LEU A 233 31.35 2.56 -7.86
N SER A 234 30.23 1.81 -7.91
CA SER A 234 29.96 0.84 -8.98
C SER A 234 29.56 1.53 -10.29
N ARG A 235 28.72 2.57 -10.22
CA ARG A 235 28.15 3.29 -11.37
C ARG A 235 28.23 4.81 -11.16
N PRO A 236 29.41 5.43 -11.35
CA PRO A 236 29.57 6.88 -11.21
C PRO A 236 28.68 7.69 -12.16
N HIS A 237 28.34 7.14 -13.33
CA HIS A 237 27.47 7.78 -14.32
C HIS A 237 26.11 8.20 -13.73
N ASP A 238 25.53 7.40 -12.84
CA ASP A 238 24.20 7.67 -12.26
C ASP A 238 24.16 8.99 -11.48
N TYR A 239 25.31 9.46 -10.99
CA TYR A 239 25.43 10.71 -10.23
C TYR A 239 26.08 11.84 -11.02
N LEU A 240 27.06 11.51 -11.89
CA LEU A 240 27.83 12.50 -12.63
C LEU A 240 27.23 12.85 -14.00
N GLY A 241 26.38 12.00 -14.57
CA GLY A 241 25.79 12.20 -15.90
C GLY A 241 26.79 12.27 -17.05
N CYS A 242 28.02 11.79 -16.85
CA CYS A 242 29.12 11.86 -17.82
C CYS A 242 28.95 10.86 -18.97
N SER A 243 29.07 11.30 -20.23
CA SER A 243 29.07 10.39 -21.39
C SER A 243 30.21 9.38 -21.37
N CYS A 244 31.38 9.76 -20.83
CA CYS A 244 32.56 8.89 -20.75
C CYS A 244 32.45 7.76 -19.72
N CYS A 245 31.53 7.86 -18.76
CA CYS A 245 31.30 6.86 -17.73
C CYS A 245 30.13 5.92 -18.07
N LYS A 246 29.52 6.10 -19.25
CA LYS A 246 28.38 5.34 -19.74
C LYS A 246 28.82 3.96 -20.24
N GLY A 247 29.48 3.19 -19.38
CA GLY A 247 29.92 1.81 -19.65
C GLY A 247 28.88 0.79 -19.22
N GLY A 248 28.75 -0.31 -19.98
CA GLY A 248 27.94 -1.47 -19.59
C GLY A 248 28.56 -2.23 -18.40
N GLU A 249 27.78 -3.12 -17.78
CA GLU A 249 28.10 -3.84 -16.53
C GLU A 249 29.42 -4.63 -16.52
N THR A 250 30.10 -4.76 -17.66
CA THR A 250 31.16 -5.77 -17.87
C THR A 250 32.50 -5.22 -18.34
N GLN A 251 32.64 -3.92 -18.64
CA GLN A 251 33.93 -3.34 -19.06
C GLN A 251 34.27 -2.08 -18.26
N MET A 252 35.36 -2.16 -17.48
CA MET A 252 35.97 -1.04 -16.77
C MET A 252 36.55 -0.05 -17.80
N ALA A 253 35.97 1.15 -17.88
CA ALA A 253 36.51 2.21 -18.74
C ALA A 253 37.63 2.99 -18.01
N PRO A 254 38.72 3.35 -18.69
CA PRO A 254 39.82 4.14 -18.11
C PRO A 254 39.38 5.56 -17.69
N THR A 255 38.27 6.04 -18.24
CA THR A 255 37.65 7.33 -17.98
C THR A 255 36.89 7.40 -16.64
N LEU A 256 36.74 6.27 -15.95
CA LEU A 256 36.09 6.23 -14.64
C LEU A 256 36.95 6.94 -13.58
N PRO A 257 36.34 7.53 -12.54
CA PRO A 257 37.08 8.03 -11.39
C PRO A 257 37.96 6.94 -10.77
N THR A 258 39.20 7.26 -10.42
CA THR A 258 40.18 6.29 -9.86
C THR A 258 39.61 5.48 -8.70
N THR A 259 38.88 6.11 -7.78
CA THR A 259 38.29 5.45 -6.61
C THR A 259 37.21 4.44 -6.99
N ALA A 260 36.48 4.69 -8.08
CA ALA A 260 35.50 3.74 -8.65
C ALA A 260 36.20 2.54 -9.31
N ILE A 261 37.28 2.78 -10.09
CA ILE A 261 38.10 1.71 -10.68
C ILE A 261 38.67 0.80 -9.58
N LEU A 262 39.26 1.40 -8.54
CA LEU A 262 39.81 0.66 -7.40
C LEU A 262 38.72 -0.08 -6.61
N TYR A 263 37.51 0.46 -6.53
CA TYR A 263 36.39 -0.24 -5.89
C TYR A 263 35.94 -1.47 -6.70
N GLN A 264 35.89 -1.38 -8.02
CA GLN A 264 35.53 -2.51 -8.89
C GLN A 264 36.59 -3.62 -8.82
N LEU A 265 37.88 -3.27 -8.93
CA LEU A 265 38.99 -4.21 -8.68
C LEU A 265 38.93 -4.77 -7.24
N TYR A 266 38.59 -3.93 -6.27
CA TYR A 266 38.38 -4.38 -4.90
C TYR A 266 37.29 -5.46 -4.85
N LEU A 267 36.16 -5.35 -5.55
CA LEU A 267 35.10 -6.39 -5.50
C LEU A 267 35.58 -7.77 -5.98
N GLU A 268 36.49 -7.83 -6.95
CA GLU A 268 37.03 -9.07 -7.53
C GLU A 268 38.08 -9.77 -6.64
N THR A 269 38.67 -9.04 -5.68
CA THR A 269 39.76 -9.57 -4.84
C THR A 269 39.28 -10.37 -3.62
N GLY A 270 40.18 -11.13 -2.99
CA GLY A 270 39.90 -11.84 -1.74
C GLY A 270 39.88 -10.93 -0.49
N SER A 271 39.75 -11.53 0.70
CA SER A 271 39.72 -10.82 1.99
C SER A 271 41.03 -10.09 2.35
N LEU A 272 42.15 -10.53 1.79
CA LEU A 272 43.47 -9.91 1.86
C LEU A 272 43.89 -9.59 0.42
N VAL A 273 44.21 -8.33 0.16
CA VAL A 273 44.58 -7.83 -1.17
C VAL A 273 46.05 -7.42 -1.14
N ASN A 274 46.83 -7.96 -2.08
CA ASN A 274 48.20 -7.54 -2.30
C ASN A 274 48.19 -6.17 -3.02
N VAL A 275 48.90 -5.18 -2.47
CA VAL A 275 48.90 -3.81 -3.02
C VAL A 275 49.62 -3.76 -4.38
N ALA A 276 50.65 -4.59 -4.59
CA ALA A 276 51.37 -4.63 -5.87
C ALA A 276 50.52 -5.19 -7.02
N ASP A 277 49.72 -6.22 -6.74
CA ASP A 277 48.80 -6.80 -7.74
C ASP A 277 47.68 -5.81 -8.06
N LEU A 278 47.14 -5.13 -7.05
CA LEU A 278 46.11 -4.10 -7.22
C LEU A 278 46.63 -2.90 -8.02
N TRP A 279 47.87 -2.46 -7.77
CA TRP A 279 48.55 -1.43 -8.55
C TRP A 279 48.72 -1.85 -10.01
N SER A 280 49.21 -3.06 -10.25
CA SER A 280 49.42 -3.59 -11.60
C SER A 280 48.11 -3.66 -12.39
N ALA A 281 47.02 -4.11 -11.75
CA ALA A 281 45.69 -4.13 -12.37
C ALA A 281 45.14 -2.72 -12.66
N TYR A 282 45.36 -1.77 -11.75
CA TYR A 282 44.96 -0.37 -11.96
C TYR A 282 45.71 0.28 -13.14
N VAL A 283 47.04 0.10 -13.22
CA VAL A 283 47.85 0.63 -14.32
C VAL A 283 47.46 0.00 -15.65
N ALA A 284 47.15 -1.30 -15.68
CA ALA A 284 46.69 -1.97 -16.89
C ALA A 284 45.39 -1.37 -17.46
N ILE A 285 44.51 -0.85 -16.59
CA ILE A 285 43.26 -0.19 -17.01
C ILE A 285 43.53 1.24 -17.47
N VAL A 286 44.30 2.01 -16.69
CA VAL A 286 44.36 3.47 -16.82
C VAL A 286 45.55 3.94 -17.69
N GLY A 287 46.61 3.14 -17.77
CA GLY A 287 47.81 3.40 -18.56
C GLY A 287 47.78 2.75 -19.94
N GLY A 288 46.61 2.65 -20.58
CA GLY A 288 46.39 1.90 -21.81
C GLY A 288 47.43 2.13 -22.93
N GLU A 289 47.51 1.20 -23.89
CA GLU A 289 48.55 1.15 -24.94
C GLU A 289 48.57 2.33 -25.94
N ASN A 290 47.63 3.28 -25.84
CA ASN A 290 47.51 4.45 -26.71
C ASN A 290 48.05 5.73 -26.05
N GLU A 291 48.41 6.75 -26.84
CA GLU A 291 48.97 8.05 -26.40
C GLU A 291 48.09 8.87 -25.43
N GLU A 292 46.88 8.40 -25.11
CA GLU A 292 45.93 9.01 -24.15
C GLU A 292 45.96 8.37 -22.75
N GLY A 293 46.80 7.35 -22.52
CA GLY A 293 46.99 6.71 -21.22
C GLY A 293 47.68 7.63 -20.20
N LEU A 294 47.39 7.43 -18.90
CA LEU A 294 48.08 8.19 -17.84
C LEU A 294 49.52 7.68 -17.66
N ASP A 295 50.47 8.61 -17.64
CA ASP A 295 51.85 8.35 -17.23
C ASP A 295 51.91 7.71 -15.84
N GLU A 296 52.94 6.88 -15.61
CA GLU A 296 53.11 6.08 -14.40
C GLU A 296 53.11 6.94 -13.11
N ARG A 297 53.76 8.11 -13.13
CA ARG A 297 53.84 9.01 -11.96
C ARG A 297 52.48 9.60 -11.57
N PRO A 298 51.73 10.26 -12.47
CA PRO A 298 50.34 10.65 -12.22
C PRO A 298 49.44 9.49 -11.79
N ALA A 299 49.55 8.33 -12.46
CA ALA A 299 48.78 7.14 -12.10
C ALA A 299 49.05 6.71 -10.66
N LEU A 300 50.31 6.74 -10.21
CA LEU A 300 50.71 6.34 -8.86
C LEU A 300 50.13 7.29 -7.80
N VAL A 301 50.15 8.60 -8.06
CA VAL A 301 49.55 9.59 -7.15
C VAL A 301 48.04 9.37 -7.03
N LEU A 302 47.36 9.18 -8.16
CA LEU A 302 45.91 8.91 -8.18
C LEU A 302 45.56 7.60 -7.47
N PHE A 303 46.37 6.55 -7.67
CA PHE A 303 46.21 5.27 -7.01
C PHE A 303 46.26 5.40 -5.48
N TYR A 304 47.29 6.06 -4.95
CA TYR A 304 47.40 6.26 -3.50
C TYR A 304 46.27 7.14 -2.95
N ARG A 305 45.85 8.17 -3.71
CA ARG A 305 44.69 8.98 -3.34
C ARG A 305 43.41 8.13 -3.27
N GLY A 306 43.11 7.36 -4.31
CA GLY A 306 41.92 6.51 -4.33
C GLY A 306 41.94 5.43 -3.25
N LEU A 307 43.11 4.86 -2.94
CA LEU A 307 43.27 3.93 -1.83
C LEU A 307 43.04 4.60 -0.46
N ALA A 308 43.49 5.85 -0.30
CA ALA A 308 43.22 6.64 0.91
C ALA A 308 41.73 6.98 1.05
N GLU A 309 41.03 7.28 -0.05
CA GLU A 309 39.59 7.51 -0.06
C GLU A 309 38.81 6.22 0.31
N LEU A 310 39.17 5.06 -0.26
CA LEU A 310 38.60 3.76 0.13
C LEU A 310 38.85 3.43 1.61
N ARG A 311 40.02 3.80 2.14
CA ARG A 311 40.32 3.65 3.57
C ARG A 311 39.47 4.58 4.43
N ALA A 312 39.29 5.84 4.02
CA ALA A 312 38.48 6.82 4.74
C ALA A 312 37.00 6.40 4.81
N MET A 313 36.48 5.81 3.73
CA MET A 313 35.13 5.23 3.69
C MET A 313 34.99 3.88 4.43
N GLY A 314 36.10 3.29 4.90
CA GLY A 314 36.09 2.06 5.67
C GLY A 314 36.03 0.76 4.85
N PHE A 315 36.36 0.80 3.55
CA PHE A 315 36.43 -0.42 2.72
C PHE A 315 37.68 -1.26 2.99
N VAL A 316 38.81 -0.60 3.29
CA VAL A 316 40.11 -1.25 3.47
C VAL A 316 40.84 -0.76 4.72
N LYS A 317 41.69 -1.61 5.30
CA LYS A 317 42.67 -1.22 6.32
C LYS A 317 44.03 -1.84 6.07
N PRO A 318 45.11 -1.26 6.62
CA PRO A 318 46.42 -1.91 6.65
C PRO A 318 46.32 -3.29 7.32
N SER A 319 46.85 -4.33 6.67
CA SER A 319 46.94 -5.66 7.26
C SER A 319 48.22 -5.80 8.06
N ARG A 320 48.14 -6.43 9.25
CA ARG A 320 49.32 -6.89 10.00
C ARG A 320 49.66 -8.35 9.75
N LYS A 321 48.83 -9.07 8.96
CA LYS A 321 48.98 -10.51 8.71
C LYS A 321 50.05 -10.82 7.67
N LYS A 322 50.22 -9.94 6.70
CA LYS A 322 51.22 -10.03 5.62
C LYS A 322 51.71 -8.62 5.28
N ALA A 323 53.00 -8.48 5.02
CA ALA A 323 53.58 -7.23 4.51
C ALA A 323 52.95 -6.87 3.15
N ASP A 324 52.84 -5.58 2.84
CA ASP A 324 52.33 -5.05 1.57
C ASP A 324 50.91 -5.50 1.19
N HIS A 325 50.11 -5.90 2.19
CA HIS A 325 48.72 -6.27 2.02
C HIS A 325 47.77 -5.31 2.75
N ILE A 326 46.62 -5.07 2.15
CA ILE A 326 45.46 -4.45 2.78
C ILE A 326 44.39 -5.52 3.04
N ALA A 327 43.65 -5.34 4.14
CA ALA A 327 42.54 -6.21 4.48
C ALA A 327 41.22 -5.52 4.15
N LYS A 328 40.29 -6.27 3.54
CA LYS A 328 38.91 -5.83 3.37
C LYS A 328 38.22 -5.70 4.73
N LEU A 329 37.50 -4.60 4.93
CA LEU A 329 36.77 -4.29 6.14
C LEU A 329 35.26 -4.47 5.95
N ALA A 330 34.72 -3.90 4.87
CA ALA A 330 33.36 -4.21 4.44
C ALA A 330 33.28 -5.70 4.05
N TRP A 331 32.14 -6.34 4.30
CA TRP A 331 31.85 -7.75 3.90
C TRP A 331 32.46 -8.87 4.77
N LYS A 332 32.87 -8.60 6.01
CA LYS A 332 33.02 -9.69 6.99
C LYS A 332 31.64 -10.09 7.55
N GLY A 333 31.13 -11.24 7.13
CA GLY A 333 29.94 -11.87 7.71
C GLY A 333 28.62 -11.59 7.00
N LEU A 334 28.65 -11.51 5.66
CA LEU A 334 27.48 -11.81 4.83
C LEU A 334 27.63 -13.23 4.30
#